data_AF-A0A160T9U3-F1
#
_entry.id   AF-A0A160T9U3-F1
#
_cell.length_a   1.000
_cell.length_b   1.000
_cell.length_c   1.000
_cell.angle_alpha   90.00
_cell.angle_beta   90.00
_cell.angle_gamma   90.00
#
_symmetry.space_group_name_H-M   'P 1'
#
loop_
_entity.id
_entity.type
_entity.pdbx_description
1 polymer ?
#
loop_
_entity_poly.entity_id
_entity_poly.type
_entity_poly.pdbx_seq_one_letter_code
_entity_poly.pdbx_strand_id
1 'polypeptide(L)'
;MTGIKRHAFGLALAAVALLWLLAAGAARAQVTTEPYPVGVWYAQYWNNREFLGSPLIARTEPEIDYYWGTDSPVPGVIFNDYWAARWTRTVQSPGGTYRVIARMDDAMRIFVDGQPVIDSWYDSAEHTKTVDITLTPGAHLVRVDYYDAQGVAMAVVDYEPIGTGGGSFFPNWRAEYFNNVDLGGLPVLVRDEAQLALDWGVGSPAPGLVAADNFSARLTHTWQGAPGVYRLTLTSDDGARLFIDNVLAIDSWAVQGVTSRSVEQYFSGAPVALRVDYFEKGGGAMVRLEHLYLSGGGGTGGGGGTICPAPNGNTAVVIAGGPVNLRVGPGLQSPTLGQLEPCEQVTFLGYNAGYPGWVYVEDVYRQAGWVATEFLTFAPGAEIN
;
A
#
# COMPACT_ATOMS: atom_id res chain seq x y z
N MET A 1 53.30 1.07 -84.89
CA MET A 1 54.53 0.35 -84.49
C MET A 1 55.57 1.38 -84.06
N THR A 2 55.81 1.55 -82.77
CA THR A 2 57.04 2.15 -82.19
C THR A 2 56.94 1.98 -80.69
N GLY A 3 57.69 1.04 -80.13
CA GLY A 3 57.91 0.99 -78.68
C GLY A 3 59.34 1.39 -78.38
N ILE A 4 59.62 1.73 -77.13
CA ILE A 4 60.92 1.50 -76.47
C ILE A 4 60.62 1.31 -74.97
N LYS A 5 61.13 0.21 -74.41
CA LYS A 5 61.22 -0.06 -72.97
C LYS A 5 62.68 -0.29 -72.62
N ARG A 6 63.17 0.32 -71.53
CA ARG A 6 64.19 -0.20 -70.59
C ARG A 6 63.84 0.41 -69.22
N HIS A 7 63.46 -0.28 -68.15
CA HIS A 7 64.08 -1.40 -67.41
C HIS A 7 65.48 -1.05 -66.86
N ALA A 8 65.85 -1.31 -65.59
CA ALA A 8 65.11 -1.77 -64.39
C ALA A 8 66.03 -1.66 -63.13
N PHE A 9 65.67 -2.35 -62.02
CA PHE A 9 66.37 -2.53 -60.72
C PHE A 9 66.21 -1.38 -59.71
N GLY A 10 65.85 -1.60 -58.44
CA GLY A 10 65.46 -2.79 -57.64
C GLY A 10 65.19 -2.32 -56.19
N LEU A 11 64.71 -3.07 -55.19
CA LEU A 11 64.30 -4.46 -54.91
C LEU A 11 63.19 -4.38 -53.80
N ALA A 12 62.49 -5.40 -53.24
CA ALA A 12 62.38 -6.86 -53.37
C ALA A 12 61.02 -7.32 -52.72
N LEU A 13 60.65 -8.62 -52.90
CA LEU A 13 59.79 -9.53 -52.07
C LEU A 13 58.60 -9.00 -51.21
N ALA A 14 57.51 -9.74 -50.95
CA ALA A 14 56.89 -10.93 -51.56
C ALA A 14 55.47 -11.08 -50.97
N ALA A 15 54.59 -11.85 -51.62
CA ALA A 15 53.16 -11.90 -51.31
C ALA A 15 52.77 -12.56 -49.98
N VAL A 16 51.74 -12.02 -49.31
CA VAL A 16 50.71 -12.78 -48.57
C VAL A 16 49.35 -12.14 -48.89
N ALA A 17 48.37 -12.96 -49.26
CA ALA A 17 46.98 -12.52 -49.41
C ALA A 17 46.23 -12.72 -48.09
N LEU A 18 45.49 -11.71 -47.63
CA LEU A 18 44.52 -11.85 -46.54
C LEU A 18 43.18 -11.25 -46.97
N LEU A 19 42.11 -12.07 -46.95
CA LEU A 19 40.75 -11.55 -46.95
C LEU A 19 40.50 -10.81 -45.64
N TRP A 20 39.93 -9.61 -45.73
CA TRP A 20 39.30 -8.94 -44.60
C TRP A 20 37.81 -8.73 -44.88
N LEU A 21 36.97 -9.59 -44.29
CA LEU A 21 35.56 -9.27 -44.07
C LEU A 21 35.50 -8.22 -42.96
N LEU A 22 35.24 -6.95 -43.32
CA LEU A 22 34.90 -5.93 -42.35
C LEU A 22 33.42 -6.02 -42.00
N ALA A 23 33.10 -6.96 -41.11
CA ALA A 23 31.86 -6.92 -40.34
C ALA A 23 31.99 -5.80 -39.30
N ALA A 24 31.57 -4.59 -39.66
CA ALA A 24 31.38 -3.49 -38.71
C ALA A 24 30.16 -3.79 -37.83
N GLY A 25 30.32 -4.71 -36.88
CA GLY A 25 29.31 -5.01 -35.88
C GLY A 25 29.04 -3.77 -35.04
N ALA A 26 27.77 -3.42 -34.87
CA ALA A 26 27.38 -2.43 -33.88
C ALA A 26 27.90 -2.88 -32.51
N ALA A 27 28.61 -1.98 -31.82
CA ALA A 27 28.92 -2.17 -30.41
C ALA A 27 27.62 -2.14 -29.61
N ARG A 28 26.93 -3.28 -29.51
CA ARG A 28 25.95 -3.50 -28.45
C ARG A 28 26.68 -3.26 -27.15
N ALA A 29 26.22 -2.27 -26.38
CA ALA A 29 26.65 -2.10 -25.00
C ALA A 29 26.53 -3.46 -24.32
N GLN A 30 27.63 -3.94 -23.72
CA GLN A 30 27.58 -5.18 -22.96
C GLN A 30 26.62 -4.95 -21.81
N VAL A 31 25.49 -5.68 -21.82
CA VAL A 31 24.68 -5.83 -20.62
C VAL A 31 25.51 -6.67 -19.67
N THR A 32 26.35 -6.01 -18.88
CA THR A 32 27.04 -6.61 -17.75
C THR A 32 25.96 -7.03 -16.77
N THR A 33 25.74 -8.34 -16.67
CA THR A 33 24.85 -8.95 -15.68
C THR A 33 25.50 -8.89 -14.31
N GLU A 34 25.74 -7.67 -13.81
CA GLU A 34 25.94 -7.45 -12.40
C GLU A 34 24.62 -7.76 -11.68
N PRO A 35 24.61 -8.64 -10.67
CA PRO A 35 23.41 -8.90 -9.90
C PRO A 35 23.14 -7.70 -8.98
N TYR A 36 22.53 -6.65 -9.53
CA TYR A 36 22.07 -5.50 -8.77
C TYR A 36 21.18 -5.97 -7.62
N PRO A 37 21.34 -5.39 -6.42
CA PRO A 37 20.69 -5.88 -5.21
C PRO A 37 19.17 -5.98 -5.38
N VAL A 38 18.60 -6.98 -4.72
CA VAL A 38 17.16 -7.13 -4.52
C VAL A 38 16.80 -6.44 -3.21
N GLY A 39 15.76 -5.61 -3.21
CA GLY A 39 15.24 -4.96 -2.00
C GLY A 39 15.94 -3.66 -1.57
N VAL A 40 17.08 -3.30 -2.15
CA VAL A 40 17.72 -1.97 -1.99
C VAL A 40 18.20 -1.43 -3.33
N TRP A 41 18.37 -0.12 -3.45
CA TRP A 41 19.00 0.53 -4.60
C TRP A 41 20.52 0.51 -4.49
N TYR A 42 21.22 0.18 -5.57
CA TYR A 42 22.62 0.54 -5.73
C TYR A 42 22.70 1.95 -6.32
N ALA A 43 23.08 2.91 -5.47
CA ALA A 43 23.18 4.33 -5.77
C ALA A 43 24.61 4.70 -6.16
N GLN A 44 24.77 5.54 -7.19
CA GLN A 44 26.04 6.02 -7.70
C GLN A 44 25.93 7.53 -7.99
N TYR A 45 26.98 8.32 -7.73
CA TYR A 45 26.98 9.78 -7.88
C TYR A 45 28.20 10.33 -8.62
N TRP A 46 28.01 11.36 -9.46
CA TRP A 46 29.04 12.01 -10.28
C TRP A 46 28.97 13.54 -10.20
N ASN A 47 30.12 14.21 -10.23
CA ASN A 47 30.23 15.67 -10.38
C ASN A 47 30.22 16.09 -11.86
N ASN A 48 29.28 15.55 -12.62
CA ASN A 48 28.91 15.96 -13.98
C ASN A 48 27.55 15.35 -14.34
N ARG A 49 26.81 15.96 -15.27
CA ARG A 49 25.45 15.52 -15.67
C ARG A 49 25.46 14.36 -16.67
N GLU A 50 26.62 14.08 -17.24
CA GLU A 50 26.83 13.19 -18.38
C GLU A 50 27.26 11.76 -17.99
N PHE A 51 27.36 11.46 -16.68
CA PHE A 51 27.86 10.18 -16.12
C PHE A 51 29.27 9.81 -16.59
N LEU A 52 30.12 10.81 -16.84
CA LEU A 52 31.49 10.64 -17.33
C LEU A 52 32.44 10.23 -16.19
N GLY A 53 33.25 9.21 -16.47
CA GLY A 53 34.22 8.65 -15.52
C GLY A 53 33.59 7.74 -14.46
N SER A 54 34.40 7.32 -13.49
CA SER A 54 33.93 6.56 -12.34
C SER A 54 33.08 7.46 -11.41
N PRO A 55 32.01 6.93 -10.77
CA PRO A 55 31.29 7.68 -9.74
C PRO A 55 32.21 7.98 -8.55
N LEU A 56 32.01 9.13 -7.90
CA LEU A 56 32.75 9.52 -6.69
C LEU A 56 32.24 8.79 -5.45
N ILE A 57 30.94 8.47 -5.42
CA ILE A 57 30.28 7.71 -4.36
C ILE A 57 29.51 6.56 -5.01
N ALA A 58 29.61 5.37 -4.42
CA ALA A 58 28.72 4.26 -4.68
C ALA A 58 28.31 3.62 -3.34
N ARG A 59 27.01 3.43 -3.10
CA ARG A 59 26.46 2.90 -1.84
C ARG A 59 25.10 2.22 -2.05
N THR A 60 24.57 1.58 -1.03
CA THR A 60 23.20 1.05 -1.03
C THR A 60 22.24 1.99 -0.31
N GLU A 61 21.05 2.20 -0.86
CA GLU A 61 20.01 3.07 -0.31
C GLU A 61 18.65 2.35 -0.31
N PRO A 62 17.79 2.54 0.71
CA PRO A 62 16.51 1.83 0.79
C PRO A 62 15.50 2.34 -0.25
N GLU A 63 15.50 3.64 -0.51
CA GLU A 63 14.50 4.35 -1.32
C GLU A 63 15.14 5.49 -2.12
N ILE A 64 14.33 6.14 -2.95
CA ILE A 64 14.68 7.39 -3.64
C ILE A 64 13.61 8.39 -3.18
N ASP A 65 13.80 8.99 -2.00
CA ASP A 65 12.97 10.05 -1.45
C ASP A 65 13.89 11.14 -0.89
N TYR A 66 14.32 12.03 -1.78
CA TYR A 66 15.36 13.00 -1.49
C TYR A 66 14.92 14.41 -1.87
N TYR A 67 14.95 15.30 -0.89
CA TYR A 67 14.92 16.75 -1.07
C TYR A 67 16.18 17.34 -0.44
N TRP A 68 17.15 17.73 -1.28
CA TRP A 68 18.41 18.30 -0.81
C TRP A 68 18.36 19.83 -0.68
N GLY A 69 17.33 20.48 -1.24
CA GLY A 69 17.32 21.94 -1.33
C GLY A 69 18.50 22.42 -2.17
N THR A 70 19.25 23.41 -1.69
CA THR A 70 20.45 23.94 -2.37
C THR A 70 21.76 23.25 -1.96
N ASP A 71 21.69 22.09 -1.30
CA ASP A 71 22.82 21.27 -0.90
C ASP A 71 22.94 20.01 -1.78
N SER A 72 24.00 19.21 -1.56
CA SER A 72 24.25 17.99 -2.32
C SER A 72 24.08 16.70 -1.49
N PRO A 73 24.04 15.51 -2.10
CA PRO A 73 23.89 14.23 -1.40
C PRO A 73 25.02 13.88 -0.43
N VAL A 74 26.20 14.49 -0.61
CA VAL A 74 27.35 14.43 0.29
C VAL A 74 28.12 15.76 0.18
N PRO A 75 27.79 16.77 1.01
CA PRO A 75 28.42 18.09 0.94
C PRO A 75 29.94 18.01 1.06
N GLY A 76 30.64 18.73 0.17
CA GLY A 76 32.11 18.71 0.09
C GLY A 76 32.72 17.53 -0.67
N VAL A 77 31.91 16.56 -1.12
CA VAL A 77 32.34 15.49 -2.06
C VAL A 77 31.58 15.60 -3.37
N ILE A 78 30.25 15.68 -3.30
CA ILE A 78 29.40 16.01 -4.44
C ILE A 78 29.19 17.53 -4.48
N PHE A 79 29.28 18.13 -5.66
CA PHE A 79 29.03 19.57 -5.84
C PHE A 79 27.56 19.90 -5.57
N ASN A 80 27.26 21.14 -5.17
CA ASN A 80 25.89 21.59 -4.92
C ASN A 80 25.05 21.71 -6.21
N ASP A 81 25.71 21.94 -7.35
CA ASP A 81 25.13 22.10 -8.68
C ASP A 81 25.84 21.15 -9.68
N TYR A 82 25.22 20.89 -10.84
CA TYR A 82 25.80 20.15 -11.98
C TYR A 82 26.27 18.72 -11.68
N TRP A 83 25.53 17.98 -10.85
CA TRP A 83 25.84 16.59 -10.49
C TRP A 83 24.76 15.62 -11.00
N ALA A 84 25.09 14.33 -11.05
CA ALA A 84 24.16 13.28 -11.45
C ALA A 84 24.15 12.11 -10.48
N ALA A 85 23.02 11.42 -10.43
CA ALA A 85 22.85 10.17 -9.72
C ALA A 85 22.26 9.08 -10.62
N ARG A 86 22.65 7.84 -10.33
CA ARG A 86 22.06 6.63 -10.91
C ARG A 86 21.76 5.65 -9.80
N TRP A 87 20.50 5.23 -9.71
CA TRP A 87 20.05 4.15 -8.85
C TRP A 87 19.67 2.95 -9.72
N THR A 88 20.15 1.76 -9.37
CA THR A 88 19.78 0.52 -10.07
C THR A 88 19.44 -0.57 -9.06
N ARG A 89 18.34 -1.29 -9.28
CA ARG A 89 17.93 -2.45 -8.47
C ARG A 89 17.23 -3.52 -9.30
N THR A 90 17.26 -4.75 -8.81
CA THR A 90 16.38 -5.81 -9.32
C THR A 90 15.10 -5.84 -8.48
N VAL A 91 13.96 -5.70 -9.13
CA VAL A 91 12.63 -5.84 -8.52
C VAL A 91 12.07 -7.22 -8.86
N GLN A 92 11.62 -7.98 -7.86
CA GLN A 92 10.75 -9.14 -8.11
C GLN A 92 9.31 -8.63 -8.15
N SER A 93 8.67 -8.72 -9.31
CA SER A 93 7.26 -8.35 -9.47
C SER A 93 6.37 -9.60 -9.57
N PRO A 94 5.19 -9.59 -8.93
CA PRO A 94 4.12 -10.56 -9.21
C PRO A 94 3.42 -10.33 -10.56
N GLY A 95 3.79 -9.27 -11.28
CA GLY A 95 3.12 -8.79 -12.48
C GLY A 95 1.89 -7.92 -12.17
N GLY A 96 1.30 -7.36 -13.22
CA GLY A 96 0.16 -6.43 -13.13
C GLY A 96 0.56 -4.99 -13.44
N THR A 97 -0.38 -4.05 -13.29
CA THR A 97 -0.15 -2.63 -13.63
C THR A 97 0.17 -1.79 -12.41
N TYR A 98 1.25 -1.04 -12.52
CA TYR A 98 1.76 -0.13 -11.52
C TYR A 98 1.77 1.27 -12.10
N ARG A 99 1.33 2.25 -11.33
CA ARG A 99 1.60 3.65 -11.62
C ARG A 99 2.92 4.01 -10.99
N VAL A 100 3.85 4.47 -11.81
CA VAL A 100 5.13 5.03 -11.37
C VAL A 100 4.99 6.55 -11.31
N ILE A 101 5.41 7.13 -10.20
CA ILE A 101 5.37 8.56 -9.92
C ILE A 101 6.82 9.01 -9.73
N ALA A 102 7.25 9.98 -10.52
CA ALA A 102 8.53 10.67 -10.35
C ALA A 102 8.25 12.13 -10.01
N ARG A 103 8.85 12.66 -8.95
CA ARG A 103 8.86 14.09 -8.63
C ARG A 103 10.33 14.54 -8.60
N MET A 104 10.66 15.55 -9.41
CA MET A 104 12.06 15.89 -9.71
C MET A 104 12.26 17.39 -9.90
N ASP A 105 13.46 17.84 -9.54
CA ASP A 105 14.07 19.15 -9.83
C ASP A 105 15.58 18.88 -9.88
N ASP A 106 16.29 18.86 -11.01
CA ASP A 106 15.84 19.15 -12.38
C ASP A 106 15.20 17.95 -13.12
N ALA A 107 15.99 16.90 -13.37
CA ALA A 107 15.74 15.97 -14.48
C ALA A 107 15.78 14.50 -14.05
N MET A 108 14.89 13.67 -14.61
CA MET A 108 14.82 12.24 -14.29
C MET A 108 14.40 11.36 -15.47
N ARG A 109 15.02 10.19 -15.55
CA ARG A 109 14.63 9.07 -16.42
C ARG A 109 14.44 7.81 -15.59
N ILE A 110 13.35 7.08 -15.85
CA ILE A 110 13.12 5.76 -15.26
C ILE A 110 13.09 4.73 -16.40
N PHE A 111 13.86 3.67 -16.24
CA PHE A 111 13.93 2.54 -17.15
C PHE A 111 13.48 1.26 -16.44
N VAL A 112 12.73 0.42 -17.16
CA VAL A 112 12.37 -0.94 -16.77
C VAL A 112 12.83 -1.87 -17.88
N ASP A 113 13.65 -2.87 -17.53
CA ASP A 113 14.29 -3.81 -18.48
C ASP A 113 15.01 -3.11 -19.65
N GLY A 114 15.61 -1.96 -19.33
CA GLY A 114 16.30 -1.09 -20.29
C GLY A 114 15.39 -0.25 -21.19
N GLN A 115 14.07 -0.39 -21.13
CA GLN A 115 13.12 0.48 -21.84
C GLN A 115 12.78 1.71 -20.99
N PRO A 116 12.84 2.95 -21.53
CA PRO A 116 12.42 4.14 -20.81
C PRO A 116 10.90 4.14 -20.62
N VAL A 117 10.46 4.27 -19.37
CA VAL A 117 9.03 4.44 -18.99
C VAL A 117 8.71 5.88 -18.59
N ILE A 118 9.70 6.60 -18.04
CA ILE A 118 9.68 8.07 -17.88
C ILE A 118 10.95 8.61 -18.53
N ASP A 119 10.81 9.63 -19.38
CA ASP A 119 11.92 10.39 -19.96
C ASP A 119 11.65 11.90 -19.82
N SER A 120 12.18 12.49 -18.74
CA SER A 120 12.09 13.93 -18.44
C SER A 120 13.50 14.49 -18.26
N TRP A 121 14.24 14.61 -19.37
CA TRP A 121 15.67 14.89 -19.37
C TRP A 121 16.00 16.29 -19.90
N TYR A 122 15.61 17.31 -19.14
CA TYR A 122 15.84 18.72 -19.43
C TYR A 122 15.87 19.53 -18.12
N ASP A 123 16.55 20.68 -18.15
CA ASP A 123 16.67 21.59 -17.00
C ASP A 123 15.29 22.21 -16.69
N SER A 124 14.82 22.09 -15.45
CA SER A 124 13.49 22.54 -15.02
C SER A 124 13.30 22.52 -13.51
N ALA A 125 12.71 23.59 -12.97
CA ALA A 125 12.16 23.59 -11.61
C ALA A 125 11.19 22.43 -11.34
N GLU A 126 10.93 22.18 -10.05
CA GLU A 126 10.08 21.10 -9.53
C GLU A 126 8.88 20.77 -10.42
N HIS A 127 8.79 19.51 -10.83
CA HIS A 127 7.60 18.97 -11.46
C HIS A 127 7.43 17.46 -11.17
N THR A 128 6.24 16.94 -11.52
CA THR A 128 5.88 15.53 -11.38
C THR A 128 5.61 14.91 -12.76
N LYS A 129 6.03 13.67 -12.96
CA LYS A 129 5.61 12.79 -14.06
C LYS A 129 4.96 11.54 -13.49
N THR A 130 3.99 11.01 -14.21
CA THR A 130 3.24 9.81 -13.83
C THR A 130 3.02 8.95 -15.06
N VAL A 131 3.25 7.64 -14.95
CA VAL A 131 3.03 6.68 -16.03
C VAL A 131 2.52 5.36 -15.48
N ASP A 132 1.59 4.74 -16.20
CA ASP A 132 1.04 3.44 -15.85
C ASP A 132 1.76 2.36 -16.68
N ILE A 133 2.51 1.48 -16.02
CA ILE A 133 3.30 0.40 -16.65
C ILE A 133 2.72 -0.97 -16.28
N THR A 134 2.81 -1.94 -17.18
CA THR A 134 2.41 -3.33 -16.88
C THR A 134 3.64 -4.22 -16.85
N LEU A 135 3.86 -4.89 -15.73
CA LEU A 135 4.94 -5.86 -15.53
C LEU A 135 4.41 -7.28 -15.70
N THR A 136 5.29 -8.18 -16.15
CA THR A 136 5.08 -9.62 -16.05
C THR A 136 5.43 -10.13 -14.64
N PRO A 137 5.01 -11.33 -14.25
CA PRO A 137 5.59 -11.98 -13.08
C PRO A 137 7.07 -12.30 -13.33
N GLY A 138 7.95 -11.95 -12.39
CA GLY A 138 9.38 -12.25 -12.44
C GLY A 138 10.30 -11.08 -12.05
N ALA A 139 11.59 -11.25 -12.36
CA ALA A 139 12.63 -10.26 -12.09
C ALA A 139 12.67 -9.17 -13.18
N HIS A 140 12.55 -7.92 -12.76
CA HIS A 140 12.64 -6.73 -13.60
C HIS A 140 13.82 -5.85 -13.16
N LEU A 141 14.63 -5.38 -14.12
CA LEU A 141 15.72 -4.46 -13.84
C LEU A 141 15.20 -3.02 -13.89
N VAL A 142 15.22 -2.32 -12.76
CA VAL A 142 14.82 -0.92 -12.68
C VAL A 142 16.06 -0.04 -12.53
N ARG A 143 16.18 0.98 -13.40
CA ARG A 143 17.21 2.01 -13.32
C ARG A 143 16.56 3.39 -13.30
N VAL A 144 16.96 4.23 -12.36
CA VAL A 144 16.62 5.64 -12.32
C VAL A 144 17.90 6.43 -12.57
N ASP A 145 17.90 7.27 -13.59
CA ASP A 145 18.95 8.25 -13.85
C ASP A 145 18.40 9.63 -13.51
N TYR A 146 19.20 10.47 -12.86
CA TYR A 146 18.85 11.83 -12.44
C TYR A 146 20.03 12.77 -12.69
N TYR A 147 19.73 14.05 -12.96
CA TYR A 147 20.70 15.12 -12.72
C TYR A 147 20.06 16.32 -12.05
N ASP A 148 20.92 17.03 -11.34
CA ASP A 148 20.74 18.39 -10.88
C ASP A 148 21.59 19.32 -11.76
N ALA A 149 20.99 20.42 -12.22
CA ALA A 149 21.67 21.44 -12.99
C ALA A 149 22.07 22.60 -12.09
N GLN A 150 21.09 23.31 -11.53
CA GLN A 150 21.32 24.43 -10.62
C GLN A 150 20.14 24.67 -9.68
N GLY A 151 20.44 24.98 -8.42
CA GLY A 151 19.45 25.53 -7.50
C GLY A 151 18.87 24.53 -6.52
N VAL A 152 17.66 24.02 -6.76
CA VAL A 152 16.99 23.09 -5.82
C VAL A 152 17.05 21.68 -6.37
N ALA A 153 17.82 20.82 -5.69
CA ALA A 153 17.90 19.42 -6.04
C ALA A 153 16.84 18.59 -5.31
N MET A 154 16.06 17.81 -6.07
CA MET A 154 15.07 16.86 -5.55
C MET A 154 14.90 15.65 -6.47
N ALA A 155 14.92 14.45 -5.88
CA ALA A 155 14.61 13.19 -6.55
C ALA A 155 13.73 12.32 -5.66
N VAL A 156 12.45 12.15 -6.05
CA VAL A 156 11.51 11.23 -5.40
C VAL A 156 10.92 10.28 -6.43
N VAL A 157 10.97 8.98 -6.16
CA VAL A 157 10.36 7.93 -6.99
C VAL A 157 9.47 7.04 -6.12
N ASP A 158 8.17 7.09 -6.42
CA ASP A 158 7.14 6.27 -5.78
C ASP A 158 6.40 5.42 -6.83
N TYR A 159 5.65 4.41 -6.39
CA TYR A 159 4.80 3.61 -7.24
C TYR A 159 3.63 3.02 -6.45
N GLU A 160 2.46 2.94 -7.09
CA GLU A 160 1.28 2.29 -6.51
C GLU A 160 0.68 1.24 -7.49
N PRO A 161 0.19 0.09 -7.00
CA PRO A 161 -0.59 -0.84 -7.81
C PRO A 161 -2.01 -0.27 -8.03
N ILE A 162 -2.27 0.29 -9.21
CA ILE A 162 -3.50 1.05 -9.53
C ILE A 162 -4.63 0.23 -10.14
N GLY A 163 -4.44 -1.07 -10.27
CA GLY A 163 -5.38 -1.97 -10.92
C GLY A 163 -4.65 -3.07 -11.69
N THR A 164 -5.26 -4.24 -11.77
CA THR A 164 -4.72 -5.39 -12.47
C THR A 164 -4.99 -5.28 -13.97
N GLY A 165 -4.26 -4.40 -14.67
CA GLY A 165 -4.34 -4.25 -16.13
C GLY A 165 -3.87 -5.51 -16.84
N GLY A 166 -4.80 -6.45 -17.01
CA GLY A 166 -4.55 -7.81 -17.50
C GLY A 166 -5.62 -8.81 -17.06
N GLY A 167 -6.31 -8.57 -15.92
CA GLY A 167 -7.53 -9.30 -15.55
C GLY A 167 -7.46 -10.12 -14.26
N SER A 168 -7.47 -9.45 -13.11
CA SER A 168 -8.14 -10.01 -11.92
C SER A 168 -8.84 -8.92 -11.12
N PHE A 169 -10.14 -8.79 -11.35
CA PHE A 169 -11.06 -8.46 -10.25
C PHE A 169 -10.73 -9.44 -9.11
N PHE A 170 -10.56 -8.93 -7.90
CA PHE A 170 -10.41 -9.74 -6.70
C PHE A 170 -11.80 -9.81 -6.04
N PRO A 171 -12.67 -10.76 -6.43
CA PRO A 171 -14.01 -10.89 -5.83
C PRO A 171 -13.94 -11.22 -4.33
N ASN A 172 -12.82 -11.79 -3.88
CA ASN A 172 -12.62 -12.27 -2.53
C ASN A 172 -11.55 -11.40 -1.84
N TRP A 173 -10.55 -12.01 -1.19
CA TRP A 173 -9.47 -11.30 -0.52
C TRP A 173 -8.30 -11.08 -1.48
N ARG A 174 -8.00 -9.83 -1.81
CA ARG A 174 -6.74 -9.48 -2.47
C ARG A 174 -5.62 -9.64 -1.45
N ALA A 175 -4.81 -10.68 -1.59
CA ALA A 175 -3.69 -10.98 -0.72
C ALA A 175 -2.36 -10.55 -1.36
N GLU A 176 -1.61 -9.72 -0.66
CA GLU A 176 -0.26 -9.26 -0.99
C GLU A 176 0.73 -9.91 -0.03
N TYR A 177 1.72 -10.66 -0.52
CA TYR A 177 2.71 -11.35 0.30
C TYR A 177 4.11 -10.74 0.14
N PHE A 178 4.86 -10.59 1.23
CA PHE A 178 6.16 -9.93 1.29
C PHE A 178 7.19 -10.87 1.92
N ASN A 179 8.43 -10.91 1.41
CA ASN A 179 9.53 -11.68 2.00
C ASN A 179 10.27 -10.89 3.11
N ASN A 180 9.50 -10.38 4.07
CA ASN A 180 9.93 -9.79 5.33
C ASN A 180 8.72 -9.77 6.29
N VAL A 181 8.94 -9.55 7.60
CA VAL A 181 7.85 -9.52 8.60
C VAL A 181 7.18 -8.15 8.77
N ASP A 182 7.70 -7.10 8.12
CA ASP A 182 7.34 -5.71 8.37
C ASP A 182 6.40 -5.11 7.30
N LEU A 183 5.88 -5.92 6.37
CA LEU A 183 5.09 -5.50 5.20
C LEU A 183 5.83 -4.47 4.31
N GLY A 184 7.16 -4.52 4.32
CA GLY A 184 8.02 -3.54 3.66
C GLY A 184 8.27 -3.84 2.18
N GLY A 185 8.34 -2.79 1.37
CA GLY A 185 8.66 -2.85 -0.06
C GLY A 185 7.50 -3.38 -0.94
N LEU A 186 7.85 -3.91 -2.10
CA LEU A 186 6.89 -4.54 -3.01
C LEU A 186 6.48 -5.94 -2.51
N PRO A 187 5.20 -6.33 -2.61
CA PRO A 187 4.82 -7.72 -2.44
C PRO A 187 5.41 -8.57 -3.57
N VAL A 188 5.95 -9.73 -3.22
CA VAL A 188 6.51 -10.72 -4.16
C VAL A 188 5.43 -11.58 -4.82
N LEU A 189 4.24 -11.66 -4.21
CA LEU A 189 3.06 -12.34 -4.75
C LEU A 189 1.82 -11.50 -4.46
N VAL A 190 0.95 -11.33 -5.46
CA VAL A 190 -0.41 -10.79 -5.28
C VAL A 190 -1.40 -11.77 -5.92
N ARG A 191 -2.43 -12.21 -5.19
CA ARG A 191 -3.47 -13.12 -5.71
C ARG A 191 -4.83 -12.95 -5.01
N ASP A 192 -5.86 -13.57 -5.58
CA ASP A 192 -7.19 -13.69 -4.97
C ASP A 192 -7.23 -14.92 -4.06
N GLU A 193 -7.45 -14.70 -2.76
CA GLU A 193 -7.72 -15.76 -1.78
C GLU A 193 -9.23 -15.87 -1.60
N ALA A 194 -9.80 -17.02 -1.97
CA ALA A 194 -11.24 -17.26 -1.93
C ALA A 194 -11.87 -17.11 -0.54
N GLN A 195 -11.06 -17.28 0.51
CA GLN A 195 -11.45 -17.12 1.90
C GLN A 195 -10.23 -16.76 2.75
N LEU A 196 -10.42 -15.96 3.81
CA LEU A 196 -9.40 -15.72 4.81
C LEU A 196 -9.41 -16.85 5.87
N ALA A 197 -9.00 -18.04 5.43
CA ALA A 197 -8.83 -19.23 6.26
C ALA A 197 -7.62 -20.03 5.74
N LEU A 198 -6.45 -19.42 5.92
CA LEU A 198 -5.18 -19.84 5.33
C LEU A 198 -4.35 -20.56 6.39
N ASP A 199 -3.93 -21.78 6.09
CA ASP A 199 -3.08 -22.61 6.94
C ASP A 199 -2.01 -23.24 6.03
N TRP A 200 -0.76 -22.83 6.23
CA TRP A 200 0.39 -23.32 5.47
C TRP A 200 1.20 -24.35 6.26
N GLY A 201 0.88 -24.57 7.55
CA GLY A 201 1.73 -25.30 8.48
C GLY A 201 3.16 -24.75 8.46
N VAL A 202 4.15 -25.64 8.39
CA VAL A 202 5.58 -25.28 8.23
C VAL A 202 5.96 -24.91 6.77
N GLY A 203 4.98 -24.51 5.97
CA GLY A 203 5.06 -24.33 4.52
C GLY A 203 5.13 -22.86 4.09
N SER A 204 4.75 -22.58 2.85
CA SER A 204 4.76 -21.24 2.26
C SER A 204 3.49 -21.01 1.42
N PRO A 205 2.98 -19.76 1.34
CA PRO A 205 1.90 -19.38 0.43
C PRO A 205 2.17 -19.71 -1.04
N ALA A 206 3.44 -19.67 -1.46
CA ALA A 206 3.90 -20.08 -2.78
C ALA A 206 5.39 -20.49 -2.71
N PRO A 207 5.69 -21.80 -2.52
CA PRO A 207 7.07 -22.28 -2.39
C PRO A 207 7.96 -21.87 -3.56
N GLY A 208 9.11 -21.28 -3.25
CA GLY A 208 10.07 -20.75 -4.24
C GLY A 208 9.84 -19.29 -4.65
N LEU A 209 8.73 -18.67 -4.23
CA LEU A 209 8.45 -17.24 -4.42
C LEU A 209 8.29 -16.51 -3.07
N VAL A 210 7.48 -17.07 -2.18
CA VAL A 210 7.35 -16.62 -0.78
C VAL A 210 8.18 -17.56 0.11
N ALA A 211 8.91 -17.01 1.07
CA ALA A 211 9.63 -17.80 2.08
C ALA A 211 8.67 -18.63 2.96
N ALA A 212 9.17 -19.67 3.63
CA ALA A 212 8.37 -20.45 4.58
C ALA A 212 8.27 -19.75 5.94
N ASP A 213 9.37 -19.15 6.39
CA ASP A 213 9.45 -18.30 7.57
C ASP A 213 9.83 -16.86 7.16
N ASN A 214 9.65 -15.88 8.04
CA ASN A 214 10.03 -14.48 7.85
C ASN A 214 9.31 -13.79 6.65
N PHE A 215 8.03 -14.10 6.48
CA PHE A 215 7.17 -13.45 5.49
C PHE A 215 6.03 -12.68 6.17
N SER A 216 5.34 -11.83 5.41
CA SER A 216 4.13 -11.14 5.87
C SER A 216 3.11 -11.06 4.76
N ALA A 217 1.86 -10.78 5.11
CA ALA A 217 0.77 -10.63 4.17
C ALA A 217 -0.16 -9.48 4.55
N ARG A 218 -0.60 -8.72 3.54
CA ARG A 218 -1.69 -7.75 3.63
C ARG A 218 -2.86 -8.27 2.80
N LEU A 219 -3.98 -8.53 3.44
CA LEU A 219 -5.18 -9.09 2.83
C LEU A 219 -6.31 -8.07 2.92
N THR A 220 -6.80 -7.60 1.77
CA THR A 220 -7.86 -6.59 1.69
C THR A 220 -9.12 -7.13 1.01
N HIS A 221 -10.29 -6.77 1.54
CA HIS A 221 -11.59 -7.16 0.99
C HIS A 221 -12.64 -6.09 1.30
N THR A 222 -13.51 -5.80 0.34
CA THR A 222 -14.72 -4.99 0.57
C THR A 222 -15.85 -5.92 1.00
N TRP A 223 -16.12 -5.98 2.30
CA TRP A 223 -17.15 -6.85 2.85
C TRP A 223 -18.51 -6.14 2.89
N GLN A 224 -19.58 -6.90 2.65
CA GLN A 224 -20.96 -6.43 2.81
C GLN A 224 -21.83 -7.56 3.35
N GLY A 225 -22.15 -7.52 4.65
CA GLY A 225 -23.12 -8.40 5.29
C GLY A 225 -24.50 -7.77 5.46
N ALA A 226 -25.36 -8.44 6.23
CA ALA A 226 -26.61 -7.84 6.70
C ALA A 226 -26.32 -6.77 7.77
N PRO A 227 -27.23 -5.81 8.02
CA PRO A 227 -27.09 -4.89 9.14
C PRO A 227 -27.11 -5.63 10.48
N GLY A 228 -26.12 -5.42 11.35
CA GLY A 228 -26.08 -6.06 12.67
C GLY A 228 -24.71 -6.09 13.35
N VAL A 229 -24.70 -6.62 14.57
CA VAL A 229 -23.50 -6.89 15.36
C VAL A 229 -22.93 -8.24 14.93
N TYR A 230 -21.69 -8.22 14.46
CA TYR A 230 -20.89 -9.40 14.18
C TYR A 230 -19.75 -9.49 15.18
N ARG A 231 -19.51 -10.68 15.73
CA ARG A 231 -18.22 -11.00 16.35
C ARG A 231 -17.25 -11.39 15.25
N LEU A 232 -16.17 -10.63 15.12
CA LEU A 232 -15.05 -10.97 14.26
C LEU A 232 -13.98 -11.62 15.12
N THR A 233 -13.51 -12.79 14.70
CA THR A 233 -12.45 -13.54 15.38
C THR A 233 -11.27 -13.69 14.42
N LEU A 234 -10.15 -13.08 14.78
CA LEU A 234 -8.88 -13.19 14.07
C LEU A 234 -8.01 -14.21 14.80
N THR A 235 -7.68 -15.31 14.13
CA THR A 235 -6.71 -16.31 14.60
C THR A 235 -5.45 -16.20 13.75
N SER A 236 -4.28 -16.19 14.37
CA SER A 236 -3.00 -16.24 13.67
C SER A 236 -1.92 -16.99 14.45
N ASP A 237 -0.93 -17.46 13.70
CA ASP A 237 0.38 -17.92 14.14
C ASP A 237 1.34 -17.50 13.01
N ASP A 238 2.31 -16.58 13.20
CA ASP A 238 2.53 -15.71 14.37
C ASP A 238 1.42 -14.62 14.58
N GLY A 239 1.64 -13.42 14.05
CA GLY A 239 1.03 -12.17 14.54
C GLY A 239 0.15 -11.49 13.50
N ALA A 240 -0.97 -10.90 13.93
CA ALA A 240 -1.92 -10.28 13.01
C ALA A 240 -2.67 -9.08 13.60
N ARG A 241 -3.20 -8.24 12.70
CA ARG A 241 -4.03 -7.07 12.97
C ARG A 241 -5.26 -7.06 12.08
N LEU A 242 -6.40 -6.62 12.61
CA LEU A 242 -7.61 -6.35 11.83
C LEU A 242 -7.88 -4.85 11.82
N PHE A 243 -8.15 -4.30 10.64
CA PHE A 243 -8.65 -2.96 10.45
C PHE A 243 -10.02 -2.98 9.75
N ILE A 244 -10.88 -2.06 10.14
CA ILE A 244 -12.22 -1.84 9.59
C ILE A 244 -12.29 -0.36 9.20
N ASP A 245 -12.50 -0.07 7.92
CA ASP A 245 -12.42 1.28 7.34
C ASP A 245 -11.15 2.05 7.77
N ASN A 246 -10.01 1.35 7.71
CA ASN A 246 -8.68 1.77 8.17
C ASN A 246 -8.51 2.03 9.68
N VAL A 247 -9.55 1.86 10.51
CA VAL A 247 -9.47 1.92 11.98
C VAL A 247 -9.01 0.57 12.53
N LEU A 248 -7.99 0.57 13.40
CA LEU A 248 -7.46 -0.64 14.06
C LEU A 248 -8.49 -1.21 15.04
N ALA A 249 -9.01 -2.41 14.76
CA ALA A 249 -10.04 -3.08 15.55
C ALA A 249 -9.49 -4.24 16.40
N ILE A 250 -8.43 -4.91 15.94
CA ILE A 250 -7.67 -5.92 16.69
C ILE A 250 -6.18 -5.67 16.48
N ASP A 251 -5.40 -5.60 17.56
CA ASP A 251 -3.94 -5.68 17.52
C ASP A 251 -3.43 -6.92 18.27
N SER A 252 -2.81 -7.85 17.54
CA SER A 252 -2.06 -8.99 18.08
C SER A 252 -0.72 -9.14 17.37
N TRP A 253 -0.04 -8.02 17.11
CA TRP A 253 1.24 -7.97 16.39
C TRP A 253 2.44 -8.37 17.26
N ALA A 254 2.52 -9.66 17.61
CA ALA A 254 3.59 -10.25 18.41
C ALA A 254 3.98 -11.63 17.88
N VAL A 255 5.21 -12.05 18.16
CA VAL A 255 5.69 -13.42 17.91
C VAL A 255 5.04 -14.32 18.95
N GLN A 256 4.23 -15.28 18.52
CA GLN A 256 3.31 -16.07 19.35
C GLN A 256 2.84 -17.30 18.57
N GLY A 257 2.63 -18.45 19.24
CA GLY A 257 1.89 -19.55 18.64
C GLY A 257 0.39 -19.22 18.47
N VAL A 258 -0.35 -20.09 17.76
CA VAL A 258 -1.79 -19.97 17.44
C VAL A 258 -2.59 -19.24 18.52
N THR A 259 -2.89 -17.97 18.24
CA THR A 259 -3.58 -17.05 19.15
C THR A 259 -4.82 -16.49 18.47
N SER A 260 -5.93 -16.43 19.22
CA SER A 260 -7.17 -15.83 18.74
C SER A 260 -7.54 -14.58 19.53
N ARG A 261 -7.95 -13.54 18.81
CA ARG A 261 -8.53 -12.30 19.35
C ARG A 261 -9.91 -12.10 18.72
N SER A 262 -10.80 -11.41 19.42
CA SER A 262 -12.12 -11.08 18.89
C SER A 262 -12.53 -9.65 19.23
N VAL A 263 -13.34 -9.07 18.36
CA VAL A 263 -14.03 -7.79 18.55
C VAL A 263 -15.49 -7.96 18.13
N GLU A 264 -16.40 -7.20 18.74
CA GLU A 264 -17.78 -7.11 18.29
C GLU A 264 -17.97 -5.77 17.58
N GLN A 265 -18.38 -5.84 16.32
CA GLN A 265 -18.56 -4.68 15.46
C GLN A 265 -20.00 -4.64 14.94
N TYR A 266 -20.65 -3.48 15.07
CA TYR A 266 -21.88 -3.21 14.34
C TYR A 266 -21.57 -2.80 12.91
N PHE A 267 -22.22 -3.44 11.94
CA PHE A 267 -22.20 -3.08 10.54
C PHE A 267 -23.59 -2.61 10.10
N SER A 268 -23.64 -1.57 9.27
CA SER A 268 -24.89 -0.97 8.78
C SER A 268 -25.49 -1.69 7.56
N GLY A 269 -24.83 -2.72 7.03
CA GLY A 269 -25.14 -3.36 5.75
C GLY A 269 -24.66 -2.59 4.52
N ALA A 270 -24.01 -1.43 4.71
CA ALA A 270 -23.21 -0.80 3.66
C ALA A 270 -21.89 -1.59 3.45
N PRO A 271 -21.27 -1.51 2.26
CA PRO A 271 -19.92 -2.04 2.05
C PRO A 271 -18.89 -1.33 2.96
N VAL A 272 -17.97 -2.11 3.53
CA VAL A 272 -16.88 -1.64 4.40
C VAL A 272 -15.55 -2.23 3.95
N ALA A 273 -14.46 -1.51 4.15
CA ALA A 273 -13.11 -1.99 3.86
C ALA A 273 -12.56 -2.79 5.03
N LEU A 274 -12.34 -4.09 4.85
CA LEU A 274 -11.59 -4.92 5.77
C LEU A 274 -10.14 -5.04 5.30
N ARG A 275 -9.19 -4.87 6.23
CA ARG A 275 -7.78 -5.20 6.03
C ARG A 275 -7.29 -6.08 7.16
N VAL A 276 -6.69 -7.23 6.83
CA VAL A 276 -5.88 -8.01 7.76
C VAL A 276 -4.43 -7.88 7.36
N ASP A 277 -3.62 -7.39 8.29
CA ASP A 277 -2.17 -7.42 8.19
C ASP A 277 -1.69 -8.62 9.03
N TYR A 278 -0.78 -9.45 8.51
CA TYR A 278 -0.27 -10.68 9.14
C TYR A 278 1.24 -10.81 8.94
N PHE A 279 1.96 -11.43 9.88
CA PHE A 279 3.33 -11.88 9.68
C PHE A 279 3.57 -13.28 10.25
N GLU A 280 4.50 -13.99 9.62
CA GLU A 280 5.12 -15.22 10.09
C GLU A 280 6.61 -14.97 10.33
N LYS A 281 7.09 -15.18 11.56
CA LYS A 281 8.52 -15.12 11.86
C LYS A 281 9.16 -16.50 11.81
N GLY A 282 8.43 -17.54 12.20
CA GLY A 282 8.75 -18.91 11.83
C GLY A 282 8.22 -19.97 12.78
N GLY A 283 7.88 -21.13 12.22
CA GLY A 283 7.15 -22.18 12.92
C GLY A 283 5.96 -22.67 12.12
N GLY A 284 4.75 -22.40 12.60
CA GLY A 284 3.51 -22.83 11.96
C GLY A 284 2.74 -21.63 11.45
N ALA A 285 2.76 -21.40 10.14
CA ALA A 285 2.16 -20.22 9.54
C ALA A 285 0.65 -20.42 9.26
N MET A 286 -0.20 -19.64 9.92
CA MET A 286 -1.64 -19.58 9.63
C MET A 286 -2.28 -18.22 9.93
N VAL A 287 -3.32 -17.87 9.15
CA VAL A 287 -4.18 -16.72 9.43
C VAL A 287 -5.63 -16.99 9.01
N ARG A 288 -6.57 -16.74 9.93
CA ARG A 288 -8.00 -16.93 9.70
C ARG A 288 -8.82 -15.79 10.29
N LEU A 289 -9.81 -15.30 9.54
CA LEU A 289 -10.81 -14.35 10.00
C LEU A 289 -12.19 -14.98 9.90
N GLU A 290 -12.77 -15.30 11.06
CA GLU A 290 -14.13 -15.80 11.19
C GLU A 290 -15.09 -14.65 11.55
N HIS A 291 -16.31 -14.68 11.01
CA HIS A 291 -17.37 -13.74 11.39
C HIS A 291 -18.61 -14.50 11.84
N LEU A 292 -19.11 -14.16 13.02
CA LEU A 292 -20.34 -14.70 13.59
C LEU A 292 -21.35 -13.57 13.77
N TYR A 293 -22.46 -13.61 13.04
CA TYR A 293 -23.60 -12.73 13.28
C TYR A 293 -24.21 -13.04 14.65
N LEU A 294 -24.17 -12.08 15.58
CA LEU A 294 -24.71 -12.23 16.93
C LEU A 294 -26.17 -11.76 16.99
N SER A 295 -26.45 -10.61 16.38
CA SER A 295 -27.76 -9.97 16.33
C SER A 295 -27.76 -8.92 15.22
N GLY A 296 -28.92 -8.47 14.76
CA GLY A 296 -28.96 -7.39 13.78
C GLY A 296 -30.35 -6.91 13.39
N GLY A 297 -30.40 -5.64 12.99
CA GLY A 297 -31.63 -4.91 12.72
C GLY A 297 -32.15 -5.16 11.31
N GLY A 298 -33.05 -6.14 11.18
CA GLY A 298 -33.97 -6.25 10.03
C GLY A 298 -33.43 -7.04 8.82
N GLY A 299 -34.10 -8.09 8.34
CA GLY A 299 -35.37 -8.63 8.85
C GLY A 299 -35.87 -9.90 8.13
N THR A 300 -37.08 -10.31 8.52
CA THR A 300 -37.82 -11.53 8.09
C THR A 300 -37.22 -12.87 8.48
N GLY A 301 -37.75 -13.52 9.55
CA GLY A 301 -37.39 -14.91 9.85
C GLY A 301 -37.47 -15.42 11.30
N GLY A 302 -38.44 -14.97 12.12
CA GLY A 302 -38.90 -15.59 13.38
C GLY A 302 -37.91 -16.31 14.32
N GLY A 303 -37.55 -15.68 15.46
CA GLY A 303 -36.64 -16.32 16.42
C GLY A 303 -36.43 -15.67 17.80
N GLY A 304 -37.46 -15.07 18.43
CA GLY A 304 -37.50 -14.93 19.90
C GLY A 304 -36.57 -13.93 20.61
N GLY A 305 -35.80 -13.10 19.91
CA GLY A 305 -35.12 -11.93 20.50
C GLY A 305 -36.05 -10.71 20.58
N THR A 306 -35.98 -9.91 21.66
CA THR A 306 -36.82 -8.72 21.84
C THR A 306 -36.60 -7.71 20.71
N ILE A 307 -37.63 -7.53 19.88
CA ILE A 307 -37.63 -6.55 18.80
C ILE A 307 -37.90 -5.17 19.42
N CYS A 308 -36.93 -4.26 19.35
CA CYS A 308 -37.18 -2.87 19.72
C CYS A 308 -38.27 -2.26 18.82
N PRO A 309 -39.18 -1.42 19.34
CA PRO A 309 -40.12 -0.68 18.50
C PRO A 309 -39.33 0.19 17.50
N ALA A 310 -39.85 0.36 16.29
CA ALA A 310 -39.25 1.29 15.34
C ALA A 310 -39.57 2.74 15.75
N PRO A 311 -38.58 3.65 15.78
CA PRO A 311 -38.84 5.06 16.03
C PRO A 311 -39.74 5.64 14.92
N ASN A 312 -40.68 6.50 15.32
CA ASN A 312 -41.62 7.16 14.43
C ASN A 312 -41.84 8.63 14.83
N GLY A 313 -42.17 9.48 13.85
CA GLY A 313 -42.33 10.91 14.10
C GLY A 313 -41.07 11.53 14.71
N ASN A 314 -41.19 12.17 15.87
CA ASN A 314 -40.08 12.81 16.58
C ASN A 314 -39.52 11.93 17.71
N THR A 315 -39.47 10.61 17.54
CA THR A 315 -38.92 9.68 18.54
C THR A 315 -37.60 9.05 18.11
N ALA A 316 -36.85 8.59 19.09
CA ALA A 316 -35.64 7.79 18.94
C ALA A 316 -35.74 6.54 19.84
N VAL A 317 -34.89 5.55 19.60
CA VAL A 317 -34.89 4.28 20.32
C VAL A 317 -33.46 3.94 20.77
N VAL A 318 -33.33 3.48 22.01
CA VAL A 318 -32.05 3.09 22.60
C VAL A 318 -31.55 1.78 21.97
N ILE A 319 -30.38 1.85 21.35
CA ILE A 319 -29.72 0.72 20.66
C ILE A 319 -28.47 0.20 21.38
N ALA A 320 -28.14 0.75 22.55
CA ALA A 320 -27.04 0.23 23.37
C ALA A 320 -27.35 -1.18 23.90
N GLY A 321 -26.31 -2.01 24.06
CA GLY A 321 -26.42 -3.36 24.61
C GLY A 321 -26.70 -3.43 26.13
N GLY A 322 -26.92 -2.29 26.78
CA GLY A 322 -27.22 -2.15 28.21
C GLY A 322 -27.68 -0.73 28.54
N PRO A 323 -28.06 -0.44 29.81
CA PRO A 323 -28.68 0.82 30.20
C PRO A 323 -27.80 2.05 29.93
N VAL A 324 -28.41 3.11 29.40
CA VAL A 324 -27.72 4.35 29.00
C VAL A 324 -28.05 5.48 29.96
N ASN A 325 -27.05 6.19 30.47
CA ASN A 325 -27.27 7.29 31.41
C ASN A 325 -27.95 8.49 30.74
N LEU A 326 -29.15 8.83 31.19
CA LEU A 326 -29.81 10.12 30.97
C LEU A 326 -29.22 11.15 31.95
N ARG A 327 -28.86 12.36 31.51
CA ARG A 327 -28.09 13.33 32.32
C ARG A 327 -28.73 14.72 32.42
N VAL A 328 -28.42 15.47 33.48
CA VAL A 328 -28.89 16.86 33.67
C VAL A 328 -28.35 17.84 32.62
N GLY A 329 -27.25 17.49 31.98
CA GLY A 329 -26.53 18.28 30.98
C GLY A 329 -25.77 17.38 30.03
N PRO A 330 -25.30 17.89 28.88
CA PRO A 330 -24.48 17.13 27.96
C PRO A 330 -23.12 16.76 28.59
N GLY A 331 -22.51 15.69 28.11
CA GLY A 331 -21.17 15.24 28.52
C GLY A 331 -21.14 14.36 29.78
N LEU A 332 -20.09 13.52 29.88
CA LEU A 332 -19.94 12.52 30.95
C LEU A 332 -19.74 13.11 32.36
N GLN A 333 -19.39 14.39 32.46
CA GLN A 333 -19.22 15.12 33.73
C GLN A 333 -20.56 15.59 34.34
N SER A 334 -21.64 15.59 33.55
CA SER A 334 -22.97 16.00 34.01
C SER A 334 -23.62 14.89 34.85
N PRO A 335 -24.18 15.20 36.05
CA PRO A 335 -24.90 14.23 36.87
C PRO A 335 -25.96 13.41 36.12
N THR A 336 -26.06 12.12 36.45
CA THR A 336 -27.10 11.21 35.93
C THR A 336 -28.46 11.52 36.57
N LEU A 337 -29.49 11.67 35.73
CA LEU A 337 -30.91 11.80 36.11
C LEU A 337 -31.60 10.43 36.27
N GLY A 338 -31.21 9.47 35.42
CA GLY A 338 -31.81 8.16 35.30
C GLY A 338 -31.05 7.31 34.28
N GLN A 339 -31.57 6.13 33.97
CA GLN A 339 -31.05 5.29 32.88
C GLN A 339 -32.18 4.92 31.94
N LEU A 340 -31.90 4.94 30.65
CA LEU A 340 -32.79 4.46 29.60
C LEU A 340 -32.43 3.00 29.30
N GLU A 341 -33.42 2.14 29.21
CA GLU A 341 -33.21 0.70 28.95
C GLU A 341 -33.02 0.41 27.44
N PRO A 342 -32.35 -0.69 27.07
CA PRO A 342 -32.33 -1.15 25.68
C PRO A 342 -33.75 -1.31 25.11
N CYS A 343 -33.94 -0.91 23.85
CA CYS A 343 -35.24 -0.79 23.19
C CYS A 343 -36.21 0.25 23.75
N GLU A 344 -35.84 1.07 24.74
CA GLU A 344 -36.70 2.15 25.21
C GLU A 344 -36.89 3.21 24.12
N GLN A 345 -38.14 3.65 23.94
CA GLN A 345 -38.51 4.70 22.99
C GLN A 345 -38.57 6.04 23.72
N VAL A 346 -37.75 6.99 23.27
CA VAL A 346 -37.68 8.35 23.82
C VAL A 346 -38.17 9.36 22.79
N THR A 347 -38.75 10.47 23.26
CA THR A 347 -39.12 11.60 22.40
C THR A 347 -37.91 12.52 22.24
N PHE A 348 -37.49 12.79 21.01
CA PHE A 348 -36.48 13.80 20.72
C PHE A 348 -37.07 15.19 20.99
N LEU A 349 -36.38 16.00 21.80
CA LEU A 349 -36.81 17.36 22.13
C LEU A 349 -35.92 18.45 21.50
N GLY A 350 -34.69 18.11 21.12
CA GLY A 350 -33.77 19.01 20.43
C GLY A 350 -32.30 18.70 20.71
N TYR A 351 -31.41 19.56 20.25
CA TYR A 351 -29.96 19.39 20.36
C TYR A 351 -29.26 20.71 20.69
N ASN A 352 -28.11 20.62 21.37
CA ASN A 352 -27.12 21.66 21.61
C ASN A 352 -26.08 21.78 20.47
N ALA A 353 -26.15 22.78 19.58
CA ALA A 353 -25.08 23.00 18.58
C ALA A 353 -23.67 23.20 19.19
N GLY A 354 -23.58 23.68 20.44
CA GLY A 354 -22.32 23.76 21.20
C GLY A 354 -21.85 22.43 21.83
N TYR A 355 -22.63 21.35 21.69
CA TYR A 355 -22.38 20.03 22.26
C TYR A 355 -22.65 18.91 21.23
N PRO A 356 -21.87 18.84 20.14
CA PRO A 356 -22.03 17.79 19.13
C PRO A 356 -21.92 16.39 19.77
N GLY A 357 -22.74 15.46 19.28
CA GLY A 357 -22.85 14.11 19.83
C GLY A 357 -23.79 13.95 21.04
N TRP A 358 -24.49 15.01 21.47
CA TRP A 358 -25.46 14.95 22.56
C TRP A 358 -26.81 15.55 22.17
N VAL A 359 -27.89 14.85 22.51
CA VAL A 359 -29.27 15.29 22.27
C VAL A 359 -30.07 15.34 23.57
N TYR A 360 -31.10 16.19 23.57
CA TYR A 360 -32.08 16.29 24.64
C TYR A 360 -33.31 15.46 24.28
N VAL A 361 -33.70 14.55 25.17
CA VAL A 361 -34.79 13.60 24.98
C VAL A 361 -35.68 13.50 26.23
N GLU A 362 -36.92 13.05 26.05
CA GLU A 362 -37.87 12.71 27.12
C GLU A 362 -38.19 11.22 27.11
N ASP A 363 -38.08 10.56 28.26
CA ASP A 363 -38.38 9.13 28.43
C ASP A 363 -39.89 8.83 28.51
N VAL A 364 -40.27 7.55 28.62
CA VAL A 364 -41.68 7.15 28.73
C VAL A 364 -42.36 7.58 30.05
N TYR A 365 -41.57 8.01 31.04
CA TYR A 365 -41.99 8.50 32.36
C TYR A 365 -42.04 10.03 32.45
N ARG A 366 -41.72 10.74 31.35
CA ARG A 366 -41.60 12.21 31.27
C ARG A 366 -40.41 12.81 32.04
N GLN A 367 -39.34 12.05 32.21
CA GLN A 367 -38.04 12.59 32.60
C GLN A 367 -37.28 13.05 31.34
N ALA A 368 -36.99 14.36 31.27
CA ALA A 368 -36.26 14.96 30.15
C ALA A 368 -34.79 15.24 30.51
N GLY A 369 -33.87 14.79 29.66
CA GLY A 369 -32.43 14.84 29.91
C GLY A 369 -31.58 14.65 28.67
N TRP A 370 -30.25 14.69 28.86
CA TRP A 370 -29.26 14.58 27.80
C TRP A 370 -28.72 13.15 27.68
N VAL A 371 -28.57 12.68 26.44
CA VAL A 371 -28.01 11.38 26.10
C VAL A 371 -27.11 11.50 24.85
N ALA A 372 -26.08 10.65 24.76
CA ALA A 372 -25.19 10.65 23.60
C ALA A 372 -25.86 10.01 22.37
N THR A 373 -25.68 10.62 21.20
CA THR A 373 -26.36 10.21 19.95
C THR A 373 -25.95 8.83 19.48
N GLU A 374 -24.73 8.38 19.80
CA GLU A 374 -24.19 7.06 19.46
C GLU A 374 -25.00 5.88 20.03
N PHE A 375 -25.83 6.12 21.06
CA PHE A 375 -26.68 5.10 21.66
C PHE A 375 -28.14 5.14 21.17
N LEU A 376 -28.47 6.02 20.22
CA LEU A 376 -29.84 6.22 19.72
C LEU A 376 -29.95 5.98 18.22
N THR A 377 -31.07 5.39 17.80
CA THR A 377 -31.54 5.44 16.41
C THR A 377 -32.78 6.33 16.32
N PHE A 378 -32.76 7.31 15.43
CA PHE A 378 -33.85 8.27 15.21
C PHE A 378 -34.78 7.81 14.08
N ALA A 379 -36.01 8.33 14.07
CA ALA A 379 -36.92 8.14 12.93
C ALA A 379 -36.34 8.77 11.64
N PRO A 380 -36.53 8.15 10.46
CA PRO A 380 -36.13 8.75 9.19
C PRO A 380 -36.77 10.13 8.98
N GLY A 381 -35.94 11.16 8.75
CA GLY A 381 -36.40 12.54 8.59
C GLY A 381 -36.48 13.37 9.87
N ALA A 382 -36.04 12.85 11.03
CA ALA A 382 -35.77 13.69 12.19
C ALA A 382 -34.56 14.60 11.91
N GLU A 383 -34.77 15.92 11.83
CA GLU A 383 -33.69 16.88 11.59
C GLU A 383 -32.81 17.05 12.83
N ILE A 384 -31.69 16.32 12.84
CA ILE A 384 -30.49 16.62 13.62
C ILE A 384 -29.55 17.49 12.77
N ASN A 385 -29.89 18.79 12.67
CA ASN A 385 -29.00 19.84 12.14
C ASN A 385 -28.04 20.35 13.22
#